data_AF-A0A917Y7X2-F1
#
_entry.id   AF-A0A917Y7X2-F1
#
_cell.length_a   1.000
_cell.length_b   1.000
_cell.length_c   1.000
_cell.angle_alpha   90.00
_cell.angle_beta   90.00
_cell.angle_gamma   90.00
#
_symmetry.space_group_name_H-M   'P 1'
#
loop_
_entity.id
_entity.type
_entity.pdbx_description
1 polymer ?
#
loop_
_entity_poly.entity_id
_entity_poly.type
_entity_poly.pdbx_seq_one_letter_code
_entity_poly.pdbx_strand_id
1 'polypeptide(L)'
;MSGASGTSRAGRASAGRAALLAATAVTAAACLAACGTQRPGAAPSVAPTSSAGSSPSPASPHAEPDRGDSAPHNAENNIGRMPGDMTPADEAAAKEKAEKIKPVLEKLRKQGRISPQDVRPALAGLGFRAADMRVQDPWSRWNVDHSEKVPGTFYGIWVGKTACISGAVSKDTVWVEVNGPYPETACIVPPVAH
;
A
#
# COMPACT_ATOMS: atom_id res chain seq x y z
N MET A 1 -22.49 -58.49 7.82
CA MET A 1 -21.18 -58.99 8.28
C MET A 1 -20.28 -57.77 8.32
N SER A 2 -20.22 -57.11 9.49
CA SER A 2 -19.03 -57.12 10.39
C SER A 2 -17.86 -56.38 9.75
N GLY A 3 -17.31 -55.28 10.26
CA GLY A 3 -17.34 -54.64 11.58
C GLY A 3 -16.02 -53.89 11.78
N ALA A 4 -15.91 -53.15 12.89
CA ALA A 4 -14.75 -52.40 13.43
C ALA A 4 -14.55 -51.00 12.82
N SER A 5 -14.85 -49.88 13.49
CA SER A 5 -14.54 -49.43 14.87
C SER A 5 -13.04 -49.39 15.16
N GLY A 6 -12.47 -48.18 15.13
CA GLY A 6 -11.10 -47.88 15.53
C GLY A 6 -11.02 -46.50 16.17
N THR A 7 -10.96 -46.51 17.50
CA THR A 7 -11.06 -45.40 18.44
C THR A 7 -9.90 -44.41 18.43
N SER A 8 -10.25 -43.17 18.78
CA SER A 8 -9.42 -42.05 19.24
C SER A 8 -8.24 -42.43 20.15
N ARG A 9 -7.13 -41.71 20.00
CA ARG A 9 -6.13 -41.56 21.06
C ARG A 9 -5.76 -40.09 21.25
N ALA A 10 -6.18 -39.56 22.39
CA ALA A 10 -5.71 -38.32 22.98
C ALA A 10 -4.31 -38.51 23.58
N GLY A 11 -3.54 -37.43 23.64
CA GLY A 11 -2.27 -37.31 24.36
C GLY A 11 -1.32 -36.39 23.60
N ARG A 12 -0.69 -35.38 24.17
CA ARG A 12 -0.49 -35.00 25.58
C ARG A 12 -0.30 -33.48 25.64
N ALA A 13 -0.88 -32.86 26.66
CA ALA A 13 -0.47 -31.54 27.11
C ALA A 13 0.94 -31.62 27.69
N SER A 14 1.79 -30.66 27.35
CA SER A 14 3.05 -30.42 28.05
C SER A 14 3.04 -28.98 28.57
N ALA A 15 3.01 -28.88 29.90
CA ALA A 15 3.21 -27.66 30.66
C ALA A 15 4.72 -27.44 30.92
N GLY A 16 5.12 -26.19 31.14
CA GLY A 16 6.45 -25.82 31.66
C GLY A 16 6.90 -24.48 31.08
N ARG A 17 6.58 -23.35 31.73
CA ARG A 17 7.44 -22.64 32.71
C ARG A 17 8.77 -22.16 32.12
N ALA A 18 8.94 -20.85 32.00
CA ALA A 18 9.98 -20.09 32.71
C ALA A 18 9.91 -18.61 32.32
N ALA A 19 9.70 -17.77 33.33
CA ALA A 19 9.95 -16.35 33.28
C ALA A 19 11.46 -16.08 33.22
N LEU A 20 11.87 -15.03 32.50
CA LEU A 20 13.11 -14.33 32.81
C LEU A 20 13.01 -12.86 32.41
N LEU A 21 13.18 -12.04 33.44
CA LEU A 21 13.35 -10.60 33.45
C LEU A 21 14.63 -10.21 32.72
N ALA A 22 14.61 -9.08 32.00
CA ALA A 22 15.78 -8.22 31.87
C ALA A 22 15.32 -6.78 31.57
N ALA A 23 15.42 -5.95 32.61
CA ALA A 23 15.43 -4.49 32.54
C ALA A 23 16.78 -3.99 31.98
N THR A 24 16.93 -2.66 31.86
CA THR A 24 18.11 -1.84 31.46
C THR A 24 18.07 -1.37 29.99
N ALA A 25 18.32 -0.11 29.62
CA ALA A 25 18.79 1.08 30.34
C ALA A 25 18.28 2.36 29.65
N VAL A 26 17.98 3.37 30.48
CA VAL A 26 17.80 4.78 30.07
C VAL A 26 19.16 5.35 29.67
N THR A 27 19.26 6.01 28.52
CA THR A 27 20.40 6.88 28.21
C THR A 27 19.87 8.26 27.83
N ALA A 28 20.35 9.26 28.56
CA ALA A 28 19.97 10.66 28.45
C ALA A 28 20.95 11.46 27.59
N ALA A 29 20.43 12.55 27.00
CA ALA A 29 21.05 13.84 26.75
C ALA A 29 22.21 13.95 25.71
N ALA A 30 22.03 14.82 24.70
CA ALA A 30 22.45 16.24 24.74
C ALA A 30 22.80 16.84 23.36
N CYS A 31 22.28 18.05 23.14
CA CYS A 31 22.88 19.24 22.50
C CYS A 31 23.03 19.41 20.97
N LEU A 32 22.37 20.49 20.52
CA LEU A 32 22.47 21.33 19.32
C LEU A 32 23.89 21.58 18.77
N ALA A 33 24.03 21.66 17.43
CA ALA A 33 24.82 22.69 16.73
C ALA A 33 24.67 22.66 15.18
N ALA A 34 24.55 23.86 14.60
CA ALA A 34 25.03 24.31 13.27
C ALA A 34 24.29 23.84 12.00
N CYS A 35 24.06 24.63 10.94
CA CYS A 35 24.34 26.05 10.64
C CYS A 35 23.46 26.47 9.44
N GLY A 36 22.75 27.60 9.53
CA GLY A 36 22.11 28.21 8.37
C GLY A 36 23.14 28.90 7.48
N THR A 37 22.94 28.85 6.15
CA THR A 37 23.71 29.66 5.20
C THR A 37 22.77 30.61 4.47
N GLN A 38 22.77 31.86 4.92
CA GLN A 38 22.03 32.97 4.30
C GLN A 38 23.03 33.77 3.45
N ARG A 39 22.76 33.91 2.15
CA ARG A 39 23.61 34.68 1.23
C ARG A 39 22.96 36.03 0.94
N PRO A 40 23.60 37.17 1.23
CA PRO A 40 23.11 38.48 0.81
C PRO A 40 23.76 38.86 -0.52
N GLY A 41 22.95 39.40 -1.44
CA GLY A 41 23.42 40.04 -2.67
C GLY A 41 22.52 41.22 -2.99
N ALA A 42 23.06 42.42 -2.77
CA ALA A 42 22.38 43.71 -2.90
C ALA A 42 22.06 44.09 -4.36
N ALA A 43 20.96 44.82 -4.54
CA ALA A 43 20.57 45.59 -5.74
C ALA A 43 21.39 46.91 -5.84
N PRO A 44 21.10 47.92 -6.71
CA PRO A 44 20.17 48.02 -7.87
C PRO A 44 20.78 48.73 -9.12
N SER A 45 20.07 48.76 -10.27
CA SER A 45 20.20 49.87 -11.25
C SER A 45 19.00 49.99 -12.21
N VAL A 46 18.41 51.18 -12.23
CA VAL A 46 17.38 51.73 -13.15
C VAL A 46 17.96 51.94 -14.57
N ALA A 47 17.24 51.95 -15.71
CA ALA A 47 16.17 52.88 -16.13
C ALA A 47 15.62 52.50 -17.56
N PRO A 48 14.70 53.26 -18.22
CA PRO A 48 13.53 52.75 -18.96
C PRO A 48 13.54 52.97 -20.49
N THR A 49 12.63 52.33 -21.26
CA THR A 49 11.93 52.92 -22.43
C THR A 49 10.75 52.06 -22.93
N SER A 50 9.86 52.68 -23.69
CA SER A 50 8.41 52.44 -23.77
C SER A 50 7.89 51.66 -24.99
N SER A 51 6.67 51.14 -24.81
CA SER A 51 5.55 51.03 -25.77
C SER A 51 5.61 50.03 -26.94
N ALA A 52 4.79 48.98 -26.83
CA ALA A 52 3.93 48.52 -27.93
C ALA A 52 2.61 48.03 -27.34
N GLY A 53 1.50 48.62 -27.78
CA GLY A 53 0.16 48.36 -27.27
C GLY A 53 -0.39 47.00 -27.70
N SER A 54 -1.18 46.41 -26.81
CA SER A 54 -2.27 45.50 -27.16
C SER A 54 -3.35 45.66 -26.11
N SER A 55 -4.55 45.98 -26.57
CA SER A 55 -5.73 46.29 -25.77
C SER A 55 -6.01 45.21 -24.72
N PRO A 56 -6.34 45.56 -23.46
CA PRO A 56 -6.77 44.57 -22.49
C PRO A 56 -8.16 44.05 -22.88
N SER A 57 -8.24 42.80 -23.34
CA SER A 57 -9.48 42.04 -23.26
C SER A 57 -9.89 41.92 -21.79
N PRO A 58 -11.18 42.06 -21.45
CA PRO A 58 -11.63 41.93 -20.07
C PRO A 58 -11.35 40.50 -19.61
N ALA A 59 -10.37 40.34 -18.72
CA ALA A 59 -10.13 39.09 -18.02
C ALA A 59 -11.40 38.74 -17.24
N SER A 60 -12.00 37.58 -17.54
CA SER A 60 -12.99 37.00 -16.65
C SER A 60 -12.32 36.82 -15.27
N PRO A 61 -12.97 37.16 -14.15
CA PRO A 61 -12.37 37.19 -12.81
C PRO A 61 -12.04 35.80 -12.22
N HIS A 62 -11.91 34.78 -13.08
CA HIS A 62 -11.71 33.38 -12.69
C HIS A 62 -10.51 32.72 -13.38
N ALA A 63 -9.58 33.49 -13.96
CA ALA A 63 -8.28 32.95 -14.31
C ALA A 63 -7.40 32.92 -13.05
N GLU A 64 -7.51 31.84 -12.27
CA GLU A 64 -6.56 31.59 -11.19
C GLU A 64 -5.18 31.24 -11.78
N PRO A 65 -4.10 31.87 -11.30
CA PRO A 65 -2.75 31.62 -11.77
C PRO A 65 -2.33 30.20 -11.38
N ASP A 66 -1.97 29.39 -12.38
CA ASP A 66 -1.23 28.11 -12.32
C ASP A 66 -1.02 27.57 -10.89
N ARG A 67 -2.12 27.17 -10.24
CA ARG A 67 -2.07 26.47 -8.99
C ARG A 67 -1.80 25.03 -9.36
N GLY A 68 -0.58 24.57 -9.07
CA GLY A 68 -0.33 23.14 -8.89
C GLY A 68 -1.49 22.57 -8.09
N ASP A 69 -2.27 21.71 -8.74
CA ASP A 69 -3.62 21.35 -8.38
C ASP A 69 -3.63 20.41 -7.16
N SER A 70 -3.30 20.95 -6.00
CA SER A 70 -3.29 20.23 -4.73
C SER A 70 -3.98 21.11 -3.70
N ALA A 71 -5.19 20.71 -3.31
CA ALA A 71 -5.89 21.29 -2.17
C ALA A 71 -4.92 21.43 -0.97
N PRO A 72 -5.06 22.48 -0.14
CA PRO A 72 -4.27 22.59 1.08
C PRO A 72 -4.32 21.27 1.87
N HIS A 73 -3.16 20.81 2.35
CA HIS A 73 -2.98 19.55 3.10
C HIS A 73 -3.08 18.23 2.31
N ASN A 74 -2.99 18.24 0.98
CA ASN A 74 -3.08 17.01 0.18
C ASN A 74 -2.08 15.92 0.62
N ALA A 75 -0.82 16.28 0.91
CA ALA A 75 0.20 15.31 1.28
C ALA A 75 -0.13 14.63 2.62
N GLU A 76 -0.54 15.41 3.62
CA GLU A 76 -0.92 14.92 4.95
C GLU A 76 -2.16 14.01 4.86
N ASN A 77 -3.14 14.42 4.08
CA ASN A 77 -4.38 13.68 3.83
C ASN A 77 -4.16 12.32 3.13
N ASN A 78 -3.11 12.23 2.31
CA ASN A 78 -2.78 11.03 1.56
C ASN A 78 -1.68 10.17 2.19
N ILE A 79 -1.13 10.55 3.36
CA ILE A 79 0.02 9.84 3.94
C ILE A 79 -0.25 8.34 4.17
N GLY A 80 -1.50 7.99 4.53
CA GLY A 80 -1.92 6.59 4.69
C GLY A 80 -1.91 5.78 3.39
N ARG A 81 -1.99 6.45 2.24
CA ARG A 81 -1.95 5.86 0.89
C ARG A 81 -0.61 6.01 0.19
N MET A 82 0.39 6.61 0.83
CA MET A 82 1.75 6.61 0.31
C MET A 82 2.41 5.28 0.64
N PRO A 83 2.76 4.45 -0.36
CA PRO A 83 3.54 3.25 -0.09
C PRO A 83 4.93 3.66 0.39
N GLY A 84 5.51 2.88 1.30
CA GLY A 84 6.90 3.04 1.70
C GLY A 84 7.88 2.75 0.56
N ASP A 85 9.16 3.06 0.80
CA ASP A 85 10.22 2.78 -0.16
C ASP A 85 10.53 1.29 -0.29
N MET A 86 10.99 0.89 -1.48
CA MET A 86 11.48 -0.45 -1.78
C MET A 86 12.98 -0.43 -2.02
N THR A 87 13.67 -1.49 -1.60
CA THR A 87 15.03 -1.73 -2.11
C THR A 87 14.95 -2.19 -3.58
N PRO A 88 15.93 -1.84 -4.43
CA PRO A 88 15.94 -2.27 -5.84
C PRO A 88 15.88 -3.79 -6.03
N ALA A 89 16.49 -4.55 -5.11
CA ALA A 89 16.49 -6.01 -5.14
C ALA A 89 15.09 -6.59 -4.85
N ASP A 90 14.41 -6.09 -3.83
CA ASP A 90 13.06 -6.53 -3.49
C ASP A 90 12.06 -6.11 -4.57
N GLU A 91 12.20 -4.91 -5.14
CA GLU A 91 11.36 -4.43 -6.24
C GLU A 91 11.50 -5.32 -7.48
N ALA A 92 12.73 -5.66 -7.89
CA ALA A 92 12.97 -6.54 -9.04
C ALA A 92 12.36 -7.94 -8.81
N ALA A 93 12.55 -8.50 -7.61
CA ALA A 93 11.96 -9.78 -7.25
C ALA A 93 10.43 -9.74 -7.22
N ALA A 94 9.84 -8.63 -6.78
CA ALA A 94 8.39 -8.44 -6.77
C ALA A 94 7.82 -8.32 -8.18
N LYS A 95 8.50 -7.62 -9.10
CA LYS A 95 8.09 -7.52 -10.52
C LYS A 95 8.06 -8.88 -11.20
N GLU A 96 9.12 -9.68 -11.08
CA GLU A 96 9.18 -11.03 -11.67
C GLU A 96 8.02 -11.92 -11.16
N LYS A 97 7.71 -11.83 -9.86
CA LYS A 97 6.61 -12.57 -9.25
C LYS A 97 5.24 -12.05 -9.69
N ALA A 98 5.08 -10.73 -9.82
CA ALA A 98 3.84 -10.10 -10.27
C ALA A 98 3.44 -10.54 -11.69
N GLU A 99 4.42 -10.70 -12.59
CA GLU A 99 4.20 -11.21 -13.95
C GLU A 99 3.60 -12.62 -13.97
N LYS A 100 3.96 -13.46 -12.99
CA LYS A 100 3.43 -14.83 -12.85
C LYS A 100 2.02 -14.85 -12.25
N ILE A 101 1.69 -13.89 -11.39
CA ILE A 101 0.38 -13.79 -10.73
C ILE A 101 -0.72 -13.44 -11.74
N LYS A 102 -0.52 -12.40 -12.55
CA LYS A 102 -1.56 -11.86 -13.44
C LYS A 102 -2.26 -12.91 -14.31
N PRO A 103 -1.56 -13.81 -15.05
CA PRO A 103 -2.23 -14.81 -15.88
C PRO A 103 -3.03 -15.85 -15.08
N VAL A 104 -2.59 -16.20 -13.86
CA VAL A 104 -3.32 -17.14 -13.00
C VAL A 104 -4.64 -16.52 -12.53
N LEU A 105 -4.59 -15.26 -12.09
CA LEU A 105 -5.78 -14.54 -11.64
C LEU A 105 -6.74 -14.24 -12.80
N GLU A 106 -6.21 -13.94 -14.00
CA GLU A 106 -7.01 -13.80 -15.22
C GLU A 106 -7.77 -15.08 -15.59
N LYS A 107 -7.14 -16.24 -15.42
CA LYS A 107 -7.80 -17.54 -15.61
C LYS A 107 -8.92 -17.73 -14.58
N LEU A 108 -8.67 -17.45 -13.31
CA LEU A 108 -9.69 -17.52 -12.26
C LEU A 108 -10.87 -16.58 -12.53
N ARG A 109 -10.61 -15.34 -12.94
CA ARG A 109 -11.64 -14.37 -13.33
C ARG A 109 -12.53 -14.93 -14.43
N LYS A 110 -11.95 -15.46 -15.51
CA LYS A 110 -12.71 -16.04 -16.63
C LYS A 110 -13.58 -17.23 -16.21
N GLN A 111 -13.21 -17.91 -15.14
CA GLN A 111 -13.97 -19.02 -14.56
C GLN A 111 -15.01 -18.57 -13.51
N GLY A 112 -15.10 -17.27 -13.21
CA GLY A 112 -15.94 -16.74 -12.14
C GLY A 112 -15.44 -17.04 -10.72
N ARG A 113 -14.22 -17.57 -10.60
CA ARG A 113 -13.61 -18.02 -9.34
C ARG A 113 -12.84 -16.90 -8.67
N ILE A 114 -13.56 -15.83 -8.33
CA ILE A 114 -12.99 -14.57 -7.86
C ILE A 114 -13.04 -14.40 -6.34
N SER A 115 -13.44 -15.44 -5.60
CA SER A 115 -13.56 -15.42 -4.14
C SER A 115 -12.21 -15.57 -3.45
N PRO A 116 -12.04 -15.11 -2.20
CA PRO A 116 -10.80 -15.31 -1.45
C PRO A 116 -10.41 -16.78 -1.30
N GLN A 117 -11.42 -17.68 -1.24
CA GLN A 117 -11.24 -19.12 -1.14
C GLN A 117 -10.67 -19.75 -2.42
N ASP A 118 -10.91 -19.15 -3.58
CA ASP A 118 -10.34 -19.58 -4.86
C ASP A 118 -8.97 -18.95 -5.12
N VAL A 119 -8.81 -17.67 -4.80
CA VAL A 119 -7.59 -16.89 -5.09
C VAL A 119 -6.44 -17.34 -4.20
N ARG A 120 -6.67 -17.54 -2.89
CA ARG A 120 -5.61 -17.93 -1.95
C ARG A 120 -4.87 -19.22 -2.35
N PRO A 121 -5.53 -20.35 -2.66
CA PRO A 121 -4.81 -21.56 -3.06
C PRO A 121 -4.11 -21.40 -4.41
N ALA A 122 -4.63 -20.59 -5.34
CA ALA A 122 -3.97 -20.34 -6.60
C ALA A 122 -2.66 -19.55 -6.42
N LEU A 123 -2.65 -18.56 -5.54
CA LEU A 123 -1.43 -17.86 -5.14
C LEU A 123 -0.47 -18.80 -4.40
N ALA A 124 -0.96 -19.63 -3.48
CA ALA A 124 -0.13 -20.63 -2.80
C ALA A 124 0.53 -21.61 -3.81
N GLY A 125 -0.18 -22.00 -4.87
CA GLY A 125 0.36 -22.83 -5.96
C GLY A 125 1.49 -22.18 -6.77
N LEU A 126 1.63 -20.85 -6.70
CA LEU A 126 2.78 -20.10 -7.25
C LEU A 126 3.98 -20.04 -6.29
N GLY A 127 3.88 -20.65 -5.10
CA GLY A 127 4.94 -20.70 -4.10
C GLY A 127 4.90 -19.59 -3.06
N PHE A 128 3.85 -18.77 -3.02
CA PHE A 128 3.69 -17.77 -1.95
C PHE A 128 3.31 -18.45 -0.63
N ARG A 129 3.97 -18.06 0.46
CA ARG A 129 3.69 -18.61 1.80
C ARG A 129 2.45 -17.91 2.38
N ALA A 130 1.66 -18.66 3.14
CA ALA A 130 0.49 -18.10 3.82
C ALA A 130 0.84 -16.94 4.78
N ALA A 131 2.03 -16.98 5.40
CA ALA A 131 2.50 -15.92 6.30
C ALA A 131 2.86 -14.61 5.57
N ASP A 132 3.17 -14.68 4.26
CA ASP A 132 3.55 -13.52 3.48
C ASP A 132 2.36 -12.92 2.73
N MET A 133 1.21 -13.61 2.68
CA MET A 133 0.05 -13.17 1.90
C MET A 133 -1.16 -12.90 2.79
N ARG A 134 -1.86 -11.82 2.48
CA ARG A 134 -3.20 -11.53 2.96
C ARG A 134 -4.16 -11.57 1.78
N VAL A 135 -5.26 -12.28 1.92
CA VAL A 135 -6.30 -12.44 0.88
C VAL A 135 -7.64 -12.31 1.57
N GLN A 136 -8.48 -11.38 1.13
CA GLN A 136 -9.72 -11.01 1.81
C GLN A 136 -10.78 -10.50 0.83
N ASP A 137 -12.02 -10.44 1.31
CA ASP A 137 -13.10 -9.79 0.56
C ASP A 137 -12.80 -8.28 0.37
N PRO A 138 -13.22 -7.69 -0.76
CA PRO A 138 -13.10 -6.26 -0.98
C PRO A 138 -14.01 -5.47 -0.04
N TRP A 139 -13.57 -4.29 0.36
CA TRP A 139 -14.39 -3.35 1.13
C TRP A 139 -15.37 -2.62 0.19
N SER A 140 -16.62 -2.40 0.64
CA SER A 140 -17.51 -1.45 -0.03
C SER A 140 -17.12 -0.03 0.38
N ARG A 141 -16.79 0.82 -0.61
CA ARG A 141 -16.48 2.24 -0.38
C ARG A 141 -17.69 3.05 0.10
N TRP A 142 -18.90 2.53 -0.12
CA TRP A 142 -20.16 3.22 0.20
C TRP A 142 -20.81 2.69 1.45
N ASN A 143 -20.23 1.66 2.07
CA ASN A 143 -20.86 0.98 3.18
C ASN A 143 -20.02 1.02 4.45
N VAL A 144 -20.34 1.99 5.29
CA VAL A 144 -19.70 2.22 6.60
C VAL A 144 -19.96 1.06 7.56
N ASP A 145 -21.06 0.32 7.38
CA ASP A 145 -21.40 -0.84 8.22
C ASP A 145 -20.86 -2.18 7.66
N HIS A 146 -20.21 -2.14 6.49
CA HIS A 146 -19.63 -3.29 5.79
C HIS A 146 -20.61 -4.45 5.49
N SER A 147 -21.93 -4.21 5.49
CA SER A 147 -22.94 -5.25 5.25
C SER A 147 -23.03 -5.68 3.78
N GLU A 148 -22.67 -4.79 2.86
CA GLU A 148 -22.69 -5.07 1.42
C GLU A 148 -21.42 -5.80 1.00
N LYS A 149 -21.58 -7.03 0.51
CA LYS A 149 -20.49 -7.79 -0.08
C LYS A 149 -20.21 -7.31 -1.49
N VAL A 150 -19.02 -6.77 -1.70
CA VAL A 150 -18.50 -6.49 -3.05
C VAL A 150 -17.89 -7.78 -3.61
N PRO A 151 -18.38 -8.29 -4.76
CA PRO A 151 -17.81 -9.49 -5.36
C PRO A 151 -16.35 -9.28 -5.80
N GLY A 152 -15.48 -10.19 -5.37
CA GLY A 152 -14.08 -10.18 -5.76
C GLY A 152 -13.17 -10.55 -4.60
N THR A 153 -11.90 -10.19 -4.74
CA THR A 153 -10.86 -10.42 -3.74
C THR A 153 -9.83 -9.30 -3.80
N PHE A 154 -9.43 -8.79 -2.63
CA PHE A 154 -8.17 -8.07 -2.47
C PHE A 154 -7.09 -8.98 -1.93
N TYR A 155 -5.88 -8.78 -2.41
CA TYR A 155 -4.72 -9.46 -1.88
C TYR A 155 -3.51 -8.54 -1.78
N GLY A 156 -2.65 -8.87 -0.84
CA GLY A 156 -1.35 -8.24 -0.62
C GLY A 156 -0.33 -9.31 -0.28
N ILE A 157 0.84 -9.26 -0.91
CA ILE A 157 1.90 -10.25 -0.72
C ILE A 157 3.21 -9.54 -0.43
N TRP A 158 3.87 -9.89 0.68
CA TRP A 158 5.21 -9.44 0.99
C TRP A 158 6.25 -10.12 0.10
N VAL A 159 7.21 -9.34 -0.41
CA VAL A 159 8.38 -9.82 -1.13
C VAL A 159 9.63 -9.22 -0.51
N GLY A 160 10.49 -10.10 0.02
CA GLY A 160 11.66 -9.65 0.76
C GLY A 160 11.25 -8.94 2.05
N LYS A 161 11.81 -7.76 2.30
CA LYS A 161 11.52 -6.97 3.51
C LYS A 161 10.80 -5.66 3.21
N THR A 162 10.90 -5.17 1.98
CA THR A 162 10.51 -3.80 1.63
C THR A 162 9.51 -3.71 0.48
N ALA A 163 9.29 -4.79 -0.28
CA ALA A 163 8.34 -4.78 -1.38
C ALA A 163 7.05 -5.54 -1.07
N CYS A 164 5.99 -5.08 -1.72
CA CYS A 164 4.67 -5.64 -1.72
C CYS A 164 4.21 -5.87 -3.17
N ILE A 165 3.47 -6.96 -3.38
CA ILE A 165 2.61 -7.13 -4.55
C ILE A 165 1.18 -6.94 -4.07
N SER A 166 0.57 -5.83 -4.46
CA SER A 166 -0.82 -5.50 -4.16
C SER A 166 -1.69 -5.83 -5.36
N GLY A 167 -2.95 -6.20 -5.13
CA GLY A 167 -3.86 -6.40 -6.25
C GLY A 167 -5.29 -6.75 -5.89
N ALA A 168 -6.08 -6.88 -6.95
CA ALA A 168 -7.48 -7.19 -6.88
C ALA A 168 -7.92 -8.10 -8.03
N VAL A 169 -8.89 -8.96 -7.76
CA VAL A 169 -9.64 -9.68 -8.78
C VAL A 169 -11.11 -9.37 -8.58
N SER A 170 -11.74 -8.78 -9.58
CA SER A 170 -13.19 -8.61 -9.65
C SER A 170 -13.74 -9.34 -10.86
N LYS A 171 -15.06 -9.28 -11.07
CA LYS A 171 -15.69 -9.82 -12.27
C LYS A 171 -15.13 -9.20 -13.56
N ASP A 172 -14.83 -7.91 -13.51
CA ASP A 172 -14.51 -7.11 -14.70
C ASP A 172 -13.00 -6.97 -14.92
N THR A 173 -12.19 -7.02 -13.85
CA THR A 173 -10.76 -6.72 -13.95
C THR A 173 -9.88 -7.56 -13.05
N VAL A 174 -8.63 -7.72 -13.48
CA VAL A 174 -7.51 -8.18 -12.66
C VAL A 174 -6.50 -7.05 -12.61
N TRP A 175 -6.16 -6.62 -11.41
CA TRP A 175 -5.16 -5.59 -11.17
C TRP A 175 -4.06 -6.15 -10.27
N VAL A 176 -2.81 -5.87 -10.66
CA VAL A 176 -1.59 -6.30 -9.97
C VAL A 176 -0.61 -5.15 -10.04
N GLU A 177 -0.06 -4.75 -8.90
CA GLU A 177 0.90 -3.66 -8.78
C GLU A 177 2.02 -4.03 -7.81
N VAL A 178 3.21 -3.52 -8.08
CA VAL A 178 4.36 -3.62 -7.18
C VAL A 178 4.57 -2.27 -6.52
N ASN A 179 4.57 -2.25 -5.19
CA ASN A 179 4.72 -1.06 -4.36
C ASN A 179 5.43 -1.42 -3.06
N GLY A 180 5.84 -0.44 -2.26
CA GLY A 180 6.23 -0.72 -0.87
C GLY A 180 5.02 -0.83 0.05
N PRO A 181 5.24 -1.16 1.33
CA PRO A 181 4.15 -1.34 2.28
C PRO A 181 3.46 -0.03 2.63
N TYR A 182 2.13 -0.07 2.69
CA TYR A 182 1.33 1.00 3.27
C TYR A 182 1.40 0.95 4.80
N PRO A 183 1.43 2.11 5.48
CA PRO A 183 1.62 2.19 6.93
C PRO A 183 0.51 1.49 7.72
N GLU A 184 -0.73 1.50 7.22
CA GLU A 184 -1.89 0.96 7.95
C GLU A 184 -2.27 -0.46 7.53
N THR A 185 -2.14 -0.75 6.24
CA THR A 185 -2.69 -1.95 5.61
C THR A 185 -1.61 -2.90 5.09
N ALA A 186 -0.34 -2.59 5.35
CA ALA A 186 0.81 -3.34 4.87
C ALA A 186 0.75 -3.48 3.34
N CYS A 187 0.65 -4.70 2.79
CA CYS A 187 0.62 -4.92 1.34
C CYS A 187 -0.78 -4.84 0.71
N ILE A 188 -1.82 -4.39 1.41
CA ILE A 188 -3.14 -4.15 0.80
C ILE A 188 -3.31 -2.66 0.58
N VAL A 189 -3.76 -2.24 -0.61
CA VAL A 189 -3.98 -0.82 -0.89
C VAL A 189 -5.14 -0.27 -0.05
N PRO A 190 -4.95 0.83 0.70
CA PRO A 190 -6.02 1.42 1.51
C PRO A 190 -7.17 1.95 0.63
N PRO A 191 -8.43 1.84 1.09
CA PRO A 191 -9.60 2.19 0.30
C PRO A 191 -9.86 3.69 0.20
N VAL A 192 -9.43 4.47 1.20
CA VAL A 192 -9.69 5.91 1.31
C VAL A 192 -8.43 6.67 1.73
N ALA A 193 -8.34 7.91 1.29
CA ALA A 193 -7.46 8.93 1.87
C ALA A 193 -8.31 9.81 2.79
N HIS A 194 -7.69 10.43 3.79
CA HIS A 194 -8.38 11.23 4.81
C HIS A 194 -8.54 12.69 4.41
#